data_AF-A0A960RXL4-F1
#
_entry.id   AF-A0A960RXL4-F1
#
_cell.length_a   1.000
_cell.length_b   1.000
_cell.length_c   1.000
_cell.angle_alpha   90.00
_cell.angle_beta   90.00
_cell.angle_gamma   90.00
#
_symmetry.space_group_name_H-M   'P 1'
#
loop_
_entity.id
_entity.type
_entity.pdbx_description
1 polymer ?
#
loop_
_entity_poly.entity_id
_entity_poly.type
_entity_poly.pdbx_seq_one_letter_code
_entity_poly.pdbx_strand_id
1 'polypeptide(L)'
;MSSKSFSIPIQVNPMFWAVAFFLGYMWSGGNLTLSFYLMGVVTLSVFVHEMGHAITGLVFRQKVKISLLPFGGLTERRGKPLKGWQEFLIILMGPAFGFMLYLIAKSVYPQTPEGVLRQVVAFTAVANLFWSIVNLLPVLPLDGGQLVRVVLQGIWGTKGLKASCFFSIFFGILFGFYFILRQEFLLASIFAIFVYESWQIYQSVKFLTDEDTDVELQRLMTKGEKAFDKRDFEKAKEIFSQVRDRLKKGVLYNQATYFLAEMAFQENLPEETFSLLKPIFRELNFEGIYRFHRAAMETKAWKEALQSGTKLWEITPSRQLAKDNQVAAEALGDETAAKGWEKAANA
;
A
#
# COMPACT_ATOMS: atom_id res chain seq x y z
N MET A 1 -11.36 31.59 26.30
CA MET A 1 -10.53 31.06 25.20
C MET A 1 -9.73 29.87 25.73
N SER A 2 -10.14 28.63 25.42
CA SER A 2 -9.41 27.43 25.86
C SER A 2 -8.19 27.24 24.96
N SER A 3 -7.00 27.55 25.47
CA SER A 3 -5.73 27.17 24.85
C SER A 3 -5.59 25.65 24.95
N LYS A 4 -6.18 24.91 24.00
CA LYS A 4 -5.77 23.52 23.79
C LYS A 4 -4.30 23.58 23.39
N SER A 5 -3.42 23.21 24.32
CA SER A 5 -2.02 22.96 24.02
C SER A 5 -1.98 21.95 22.87
N PHE A 6 -1.48 22.36 21.71
CA PHE A 6 -1.25 21.48 20.58
C PHE A 6 -0.04 20.61 20.91
N SER A 7 -0.20 19.63 21.81
CA SER A 7 0.85 18.64 22.03
C SER A 7 0.87 17.68 20.85
N ILE A 8 2.00 17.64 20.15
CA ILE A 8 2.28 16.63 19.13
C ILE A 8 2.82 15.40 19.87
N PRO A 9 2.12 14.26 19.89
CA PRO A 9 2.65 13.05 20.52
C PRO A 9 3.87 12.57 19.72
N ILE A 10 4.97 12.32 20.43
CA ILE A 10 6.22 11.82 19.86
C ILE A 10 6.48 10.43 20.43
N GLN A 11 6.69 9.45 19.56
CA GLN A 11 7.10 8.10 19.92
C GLN A 11 8.46 7.81 19.30
N VAL A 12 9.35 7.17 20.05
CA VAL A 12 10.68 6.78 19.57
C VAL A 12 10.82 5.29 19.70
N ASN A 13 11.04 4.60 18.58
CA ASN A 13 11.34 3.18 18.59
C ASN A 13 12.75 2.97 19.19
N PRO A 14 12.95 2.03 20.13
CA PRO A 14 14.27 1.77 20.71
C PRO A 14 15.38 1.50 19.68
N MET A 15 15.05 0.83 18.57
CA MET A 15 16.01 0.54 17.49
C MET A 15 16.46 1.79 16.72
N PHE A 16 15.72 2.90 16.81
CA PHE A 16 16.15 4.18 16.25
C PHE A 16 17.49 4.63 16.85
N TRP A 17 17.64 4.52 18.18
CA TRP A 17 18.87 4.91 18.86
C TRP A 17 20.07 4.08 18.41
N ALA A 18 19.86 2.78 18.21
CA ALA A 18 20.91 1.88 17.72
C ALA A 18 21.38 2.27 16.30
N VAL A 19 20.45 2.54 15.38
CA VAL A 19 20.79 2.96 14.01
C VAL A 19 21.43 4.35 14.00
N ALA A 20 20.88 5.31 14.74
CA ALA A 20 21.44 6.66 14.83
C ALA A 20 22.87 6.66 15.40
N PHE A 21 23.12 5.85 16.43
CA PHE A 21 24.47 5.66 16.97
C PHE A 21 25.39 4.98 15.96
N PHE A 22 24.91 3.93 15.27
CA PHE A 22 25.71 3.22 14.26
C PHE A 22 26.12 4.14 13.10
N LEU A 23 25.22 4.97 12.58
CA LEU A 23 25.55 5.97 11.56
C LEU A 23 26.57 6.98 12.07
N GLY A 24 26.40 7.46 13.32
CA GLY A 24 27.37 8.33 13.98
C GLY A 24 28.73 7.66 14.15
N TYR A 25 28.76 6.37 14.49
CA TYR A 25 29.98 5.58 14.66
C TYR A 25 30.74 5.34 13.36
N MET A 26 30.01 5.03 12.27
CA MET A 26 30.60 4.91 10.95
C MET A 26 31.24 6.23 10.50
N TRP A 27 30.55 7.35 10.72
CA TRP A 27 31.07 8.67 10.34
C TRP A 27 32.24 9.13 11.22
N SER A 28 32.18 8.86 12.52
CA SER A 28 33.20 9.30 13.49
C SER A 28 34.52 8.53 13.42
N GLY A 29 34.61 7.51 12.55
CA GLY A 29 35.78 6.62 12.49
C GLY A 29 35.96 5.79 13.76
N GLY A 30 34.86 5.53 14.49
CA GLY A 30 34.88 4.74 15.73
C GLY A 30 35.07 5.53 17.02
N ASN A 31 35.15 6.86 16.97
CA ASN A 31 35.23 7.69 18.17
C ASN A 31 33.89 7.71 18.93
N LEU A 32 33.83 7.02 20.08
CA LEU A 32 32.60 6.86 20.86
C LEU A 32 31.96 8.19 21.30
N THR A 33 32.76 9.15 21.79
CA THR A 33 32.24 10.44 22.26
C THR A 33 31.62 11.22 21.11
N LEU A 34 32.29 11.27 19.96
CA LEU A 34 31.76 11.91 18.76
C LEU A 34 30.50 11.19 18.26
N SER A 35 30.47 9.85 18.28
CA SER A 35 29.30 9.06 17.89
C SER A 35 28.04 9.43 18.68
N PHE A 36 28.14 9.70 19.98
CA PHE A 36 27.00 10.17 20.78
C PHE A 36 26.52 11.56 20.37
N TYR A 37 27.44 12.48 20.05
CA TYR A 37 27.04 13.78 19.51
C TYR A 37 26.38 13.64 18.14
N LEU A 38 26.92 12.81 17.26
CA LEU A 38 26.35 12.58 15.93
C LEU A 38 25.01 11.84 16.00
N MET A 39 24.82 10.93 16.96
CA MET A 39 23.51 10.33 17.26
C MET A 39 22.47 11.41 17.57
N GLY A 40 22.85 12.42 18.36
CA GLY A 40 22.02 13.59 18.63
C GLY A 40 21.70 14.39 17.36
N VAL A 41 22.68 14.57 16.47
CA VAL A 41 22.46 15.23 15.16
C VAL A 41 21.52 14.44 14.26
N VAL A 42 21.70 13.12 14.14
CA VAL A 42 20.79 12.26 13.35
C VAL A 42 19.37 12.40 13.89
N THR A 43 19.22 12.30 15.22
CA THR A 43 17.93 12.43 15.90
C THR A 43 17.27 13.78 15.62
N LEU A 44 18.02 14.87 15.78
CA LEU A 44 17.52 16.22 15.52
C LEU A 44 17.15 16.42 14.05
N SER A 45 17.95 15.89 13.12
CA SER A 45 17.72 16.03 11.68
C SER A 45 16.43 15.34 11.25
N VAL A 46 16.24 14.08 11.65
CA VAL A 46 14.99 13.34 11.39
C VAL A 46 13.81 14.04 12.06
N PHE A 47 13.97 14.48 13.31
CA PHE A 47 12.91 15.18 14.02
C PHE A 47 12.50 16.51 13.36
N VAL A 48 13.46 17.33 12.92
CA VAL A 48 13.21 18.60 12.24
C VAL A 48 12.53 18.37 10.89
N HIS A 49 12.94 17.33 10.16
CA HIS A 49 12.26 16.90 8.94
C HIS A 49 10.79 16.53 9.20
N GLU A 50 10.52 15.62 10.15
CA GLU A 50 9.15 15.25 10.52
C GLU A 50 8.32 16.44 11.04
N MET A 51 8.98 17.38 11.73
CA MET A 51 8.34 18.60 12.20
C MET A 51 7.84 19.47 11.04
N GLY A 52 8.54 19.48 9.89
CA GLY A 52 8.07 20.15 8.67
C GLY A 52 6.72 19.62 8.20
N HIS A 53 6.57 18.30 8.14
CA HIS A 53 5.29 17.66 7.85
C HIS A 53 4.24 17.96 8.92
N ALA A 54 4.60 17.84 10.19
CA ALA A 54 3.68 17.96 11.31
C ALA A 54 3.12 19.38 11.46
N ILE A 55 3.98 20.41 11.39
CA ILE A 55 3.56 21.82 11.45
C ILE A 55 2.60 22.13 10.30
N THR A 56 2.94 21.71 9.08
CA THR A 56 2.10 21.97 7.90
C THR A 56 0.78 21.20 7.99
N GLY A 57 0.79 19.99 8.53
CA GLY A 57 -0.42 19.23 8.84
C GLY A 57 -1.32 19.93 9.86
N LEU A 58 -0.74 20.51 10.91
CA LEU A 58 -1.48 21.29 11.91
C LEU A 58 -2.10 22.55 11.31
N VAL A 59 -1.39 23.25 10.42
CA VAL A 59 -1.93 24.41 9.67
C VAL A 59 -3.18 24.00 8.88
N PHE A 60 -3.17 22.81 8.28
CA PHE A 60 -4.33 22.23 7.59
C PHE A 60 -5.30 21.47 8.52
N ARG A 61 -5.24 21.73 9.83
CA ARG A 61 -6.15 21.21 10.86
C ARG A 61 -6.21 19.68 10.95
N GLN A 62 -5.11 19.02 10.57
CA GLN A 62 -4.94 17.59 10.81
C GLN A 62 -4.47 17.36 12.26
N LYS A 63 -4.86 16.23 12.85
CA LYS A 63 -4.22 15.71 14.06
C LYS A 63 -2.95 14.99 13.63
N VAL A 64 -1.82 15.32 14.24
CA VAL A 64 -0.50 14.80 13.86
C VAL A 64 0.13 14.04 15.01
N LYS A 65 0.91 13.01 14.68
CA LYS A 65 1.73 12.23 15.62
C LYS A 65 3.03 11.86 14.92
N ILE A 66 4.15 12.07 15.59
CA ILE A 66 5.48 11.76 15.06
C ILE A 66 5.98 10.46 15.69
N SER A 67 6.47 9.55 14.86
CA SER A 67 7.10 8.31 15.29
C SER A 67 8.49 8.22 14.67
N LEU A 68 9.55 8.17 15.48
CA LEU A 68 10.92 7.93 15.01
C LEU A 68 11.15 6.42 14.89
N LEU A 69 11.44 5.94 13.68
CA LEU A 69 11.57 4.54 13.30
C LEU A 69 13.02 4.24 12.89
N PRO A 70 13.50 2.98 12.91
CA PRO A 70 14.91 2.67 12.70
C PRO A 70 15.53 3.26 11.42
N PHE A 71 14.73 3.40 10.35
CA PHE A 71 15.19 3.92 9.06
C PHE A 71 14.65 5.32 8.72
N GLY A 72 14.15 6.08 9.70
CA GLY A 72 13.65 7.45 9.48
C GLY A 72 12.60 7.91 10.48
N GLY A 73 11.66 8.73 10.02
CA GLY A 73 10.50 9.15 10.79
C GLY A 73 9.20 8.83 10.06
N LEU A 74 8.10 8.88 10.80
CA LEU A 74 6.75 8.79 10.25
C LEU A 74 5.86 9.80 10.96
N THR A 75 5.35 10.76 10.20
CA THR A 75 4.29 11.67 10.64
C THR A 75 2.92 11.12 10.27
N GLU A 76 2.26 10.46 11.22
CA GLU A 76 0.87 10.05 11.09
C GLU A 76 -0.05 11.26 11.11
N ARG A 77 -1.04 11.29 10.22
CA ARG A 77 -2.04 12.36 10.12
C ARG A 77 -3.46 11.80 10.12
N ARG A 78 -4.36 12.44 10.86
CA ARG A 78 -5.80 12.11 10.89
C ARG A 78 -6.63 13.38 10.80
N GLY A 79 -7.61 13.39 9.90
CA GLY A 79 -8.49 14.54 9.73
C GLY A 79 -9.35 14.42 8.49
N LYS A 80 -9.88 15.56 8.03
CA LYS A 80 -10.66 15.63 6.80
C LYS A 80 -9.76 15.37 5.59
N PRO A 81 -10.32 14.82 4.48
CA PRO A 81 -9.59 14.71 3.23
C PRO A 81 -8.99 16.04 2.82
N LEU A 82 -7.72 16.02 2.43
CA LEU A 82 -6.98 17.19 1.99
C LEU A 82 -7.08 17.35 0.48
N LYS A 83 -7.02 18.60 0.00
CA LYS A 83 -6.85 18.88 -1.43
C LYS A 83 -5.44 18.47 -1.86
N GLY A 84 -5.26 18.06 -3.12
CA GLY A 84 -3.95 17.62 -3.63
C GLY A 84 -2.81 18.61 -3.38
N TRP A 85 -3.06 19.92 -3.54
CA TRP A 85 -2.03 20.94 -3.26
C TRP A 85 -1.67 21.05 -1.76
N GLN A 86 -2.61 20.77 -0.86
CA GLN A 86 -2.35 20.76 0.59
C GLN A 86 -1.48 19.56 0.95
N GLU A 87 -1.80 18.40 0.39
CA GLU A 87 -1.01 17.18 0.56
C GLU A 87 0.41 17.37 0.01
N PHE A 88 0.53 17.95 -1.19
CA PHE A 88 1.82 18.29 -1.80
C PHE A 88 2.66 19.20 -0.90
N LEU A 89 2.07 20.26 -0.34
CA LEU A 89 2.78 21.16 0.57
C LEU A 89 3.21 20.43 1.85
N ILE A 90 2.35 19.62 2.48
CA ILE A 90 2.74 18.86 3.67
C ILE A 90 3.97 17.99 3.38
N ILE A 91 3.96 17.25 2.28
CA ILE A 91 5.07 16.37 1.91
C ILE A 91 6.34 17.18 1.62
N LEU A 92 6.24 18.27 0.86
CA LEU A 92 7.41 19.10 0.53
C LEU A 92 8.07 19.74 1.76
N MET A 93 7.29 20.04 2.81
CA MET A 93 7.80 20.75 3.98
C MET A 93 8.75 19.91 4.84
N GLY A 94 8.74 18.58 4.76
CA GLY A 94 9.74 17.74 5.42
C GLY A 94 11.15 17.95 4.86
N PRO A 95 11.38 17.70 3.55
CA PRO A 95 12.65 18.00 2.90
C PRO A 95 13.03 19.48 2.99
N ALA A 96 12.06 20.41 2.92
CA ALA A 96 12.36 21.83 3.07
C ALA A 96 12.93 22.18 4.45
N PHE A 97 12.41 21.57 5.52
CA PHE A 97 12.93 21.77 6.89
C PHE A 97 14.32 21.14 7.08
N GLY A 98 14.55 19.95 6.51
CA GLY A 98 15.89 19.36 6.45
C GLY A 98 16.88 20.28 5.71
N PHE A 99 16.48 20.79 4.55
CA PHE A 99 17.32 21.69 3.76
C PHE A 99 17.59 23.03 4.47
N MET A 100 16.61 23.55 5.22
CA MET A 100 16.82 24.71 6.09
C MET A 100 17.90 24.43 7.15
N LEU A 101 17.89 23.26 7.77
CA LEU A 101 18.92 22.88 8.75
C LEU A 101 20.32 22.79 8.11
N TYR A 102 20.40 22.30 6.87
CA TYR A 102 21.63 22.37 6.07
C TYR A 102 22.11 23.82 5.88
N LEU A 103 21.22 24.74 5.48
CA LEU A 103 21.59 26.14 5.25
C LEU A 103 22.12 26.80 6.53
N ILE A 104 21.48 26.55 7.67
CA ILE A 104 21.91 27.06 8.98
C ILE A 104 23.29 26.51 9.34
N ALA A 105 23.49 25.19 9.23
CA ALA A 105 24.76 24.56 9.54
C ALA A 105 25.89 25.09 8.63
N LYS A 106 25.61 25.24 7.33
CA LYS A 106 26.54 25.81 6.35
C LYS A 106 26.90 27.27 6.65
N SER A 107 25.94 28.09 7.11
CA SER A 107 26.21 29.50 7.41
C SER A 107 27.07 29.69 8.66
N VAL A 108 26.92 28.81 9.66
CA VAL A 108 27.68 28.87 10.92
C VAL A 108 29.04 28.19 10.83
N TYR A 109 29.20 27.21 9.92
CA TYR A 109 30.43 26.44 9.76
C TYR A 109 31.73 27.26 9.65
N PRO A 110 31.81 28.36 8.86
CA PRO A 110 33.05 29.14 8.72
C PRO A 110 33.48 29.85 10.01
N GLN A 111 32.53 30.11 10.91
CA GLN A 111 32.76 30.80 12.18
C GLN A 111 33.01 29.80 13.33
N THR A 112 32.90 28.50 13.06
CA THR A 112 33.00 27.47 14.09
C THR A 112 34.47 27.10 14.33
N PRO A 113 34.99 27.24 15.56
CA PRO A 113 36.38 26.87 15.88
C PRO A 113 36.65 25.38 15.66
N GLU A 114 37.90 25.04 15.36
CA GLU A 114 38.33 23.64 15.21
C GLU A 114 38.01 22.79 16.45
N GLY A 115 37.67 21.52 16.22
CA GLY A 115 37.34 20.56 17.28
C GLY A 115 36.00 19.86 17.07
N VAL A 116 35.45 19.31 18.15
CA VAL A 116 34.23 18.48 18.12
C VAL A 116 33.03 19.26 17.56
N LEU A 117 32.88 20.52 17.96
CA LEU A 117 31.77 21.37 17.49
C LEU A 117 31.79 21.55 15.97
N ARG A 118 32.97 21.79 15.37
CA ARG A 118 33.10 21.92 13.91
C ARG A 118 32.74 20.63 13.18
N GLN A 119 33.09 19.47 13.74
CA GLN A 119 32.70 18.17 13.18
C GLN A 119 31.19 17.92 13.27
N VAL A 120 30.56 18.30 14.38
CA VAL A 120 29.10 18.24 14.56
C VAL A 120 28.37 19.15 13.56
N VAL A 121 28.85 20.39 13.37
CA VAL A 121 28.28 21.32 12.40
C VAL A 121 28.50 20.81 10.96
N ALA A 122 29.68 20.29 10.64
CA ALA A 122 29.96 19.69 9.34
C ALA A 122 29.03 18.51 9.03
N PHE A 123 28.88 17.59 9.99
CA PHE A 123 28.00 16.44 9.85
C PHE A 123 26.53 16.87 9.70
N THR A 124 26.08 17.84 10.50
CA THR A 124 24.73 18.41 10.36
C THR A 124 24.49 18.91 8.93
N ALA A 125 25.44 19.65 8.35
CA ALA A 125 25.31 20.16 6.99
C ALA A 125 25.26 19.02 5.96
N VAL A 126 26.22 18.08 5.99
CA VAL A 126 26.29 16.99 5.02
C VAL A 126 25.07 16.07 5.13
N ALA A 127 24.71 15.66 6.35
CA ALA A 127 23.62 14.73 6.59
C ALA A 127 22.26 15.32 6.17
N ASN A 128 21.98 16.58 6.51
CA ASN A 128 20.72 17.21 6.13
C ASN A 128 20.61 17.49 4.63
N LEU A 129 21.71 17.87 3.97
CA LEU A 129 21.72 17.99 2.51
C LEU A 129 21.46 16.63 1.85
N PHE A 130 22.17 15.59 2.31
CA PHE A 130 22.03 14.24 1.81
C PHE A 130 20.60 13.71 1.98
N TRP A 131 20.04 13.75 3.20
CA TRP A 131 18.68 13.29 3.46
C TRP A 131 17.63 14.11 2.72
N SER A 132 17.81 15.42 2.56
CA SER A 132 16.84 16.23 1.80
C SER A 132 16.84 15.85 0.32
N ILE A 133 18.01 15.59 -0.28
CA ILE A 133 18.11 15.14 -1.67
C ILE A 133 17.56 13.72 -1.83
N VAL A 134 17.95 12.80 -0.95
CA VAL A 134 17.48 11.41 -0.99
C VAL A 134 15.97 11.36 -0.81
N ASN A 135 15.40 12.10 0.15
CA ASN A 135 13.95 12.12 0.32
C ASN A 135 13.20 12.70 -0.87
N LEU A 136 13.83 13.55 -1.71
CA LEU A 136 13.22 14.06 -2.93
C LEU A 136 13.35 13.11 -4.14
N LEU A 137 13.99 11.95 -3.99
CA LEU A 137 14.04 10.95 -5.05
C LEU A 137 12.63 10.42 -5.35
N PRO A 138 12.29 10.16 -6.63
CA PRO A 138 10.96 9.74 -7.07
C PRO A 138 10.69 8.25 -6.79
N VAL A 139 10.94 7.79 -5.56
CA VAL A 139 10.79 6.39 -5.13
C VAL A 139 10.00 6.35 -3.83
N LEU A 140 8.85 5.68 -3.81
CA LEU A 140 8.10 5.36 -2.60
C LEU A 140 8.93 4.42 -1.71
N PRO A 141 8.93 4.61 -0.38
CA PRO A 141 8.06 5.51 0.39
C PRO A 141 8.59 6.95 0.59
N LEU A 142 9.70 7.33 -0.06
CA LEU A 142 10.30 8.66 0.08
C LEU A 142 9.35 9.78 -0.35
N ASP A 143 9.55 10.97 0.21
CA ASP A 143 8.71 12.14 -0.04
C ASP A 143 8.59 12.50 -1.52
N GLY A 144 9.67 12.40 -2.28
CA GLY A 144 9.69 12.64 -3.73
C GLY A 144 8.78 11.68 -4.49
N GLY A 145 8.77 10.40 -4.09
CA GLY A 145 7.81 9.43 -4.59
C GLY A 145 6.36 9.80 -4.25
N GLN A 146 6.11 10.28 -3.03
CA GLN A 146 4.79 10.75 -2.61
C GLN A 146 4.37 12.04 -3.35
N LEU A 147 5.29 12.97 -3.60
CA LEU A 147 5.05 14.18 -4.40
C LEU A 147 4.64 13.81 -5.83
N VAL A 148 5.42 12.91 -6.47
CA VAL A 148 5.08 12.39 -7.81
C VAL A 148 3.70 11.73 -7.78
N ARG A 149 3.41 10.92 -6.77
CA ARG A 149 2.08 10.30 -6.59
C ARG A 149 0.96 11.34 -6.51
N VAL A 150 1.09 12.35 -5.65
CA VAL A 150 0.06 13.39 -5.49
C VAL A 150 -0.18 14.16 -6.78
N VAL A 151 0.90 14.50 -7.49
CA VAL A 151 0.82 15.21 -8.78
C VAL A 151 0.15 14.33 -9.84
N LEU A 152 0.63 13.11 -10.04
CA LEU A 152 0.09 12.22 -11.07
C LEU A 152 -1.35 11.83 -10.76
N GLN A 153 -1.67 11.52 -9.50
CA GLN A 153 -3.04 11.22 -9.08
C GLN A 153 -3.97 12.44 -9.25
N GLY A 154 -3.47 13.65 -9.02
CA GLY A 154 -4.24 14.88 -9.26
C GLY A 154 -4.57 15.12 -10.74
N ILE A 155 -3.68 14.72 -11.66
CA ILE A 155 -3.85 14.92 -13.10
C ILE A 155 -4.64 13.78 -13.75
N TRP A 156 -4.38 12.53 -13.37
CA TRP A 156 -4.90 11.32 -14.04
C TRP A 156 -5.72 10.40 -13.14
N GLY A 157 -6.08 10.82 -11.93
CA GLY A 157 -6.85 10.00 -11.00
C GLY A 157 -6.13 8.70 -10.62
N THR A 158 -6.85 7.58 -10.59
CA THR A 158 -6.30 6.25 -10.28
C THR A 158 -5.27 5.78 -11.30
N LYS A 159 -5.34 6.21 -12.56
CA LYS A 159 -4.28 5.92 -13.54
C LYS A 159 -2.98 6.60 -13.14
N GLY A 160 -3.06 7.81 -12.59
CA GLY A 160 -1.92 8.55 -12.05
C GLY A 160 -1.29 7.87 -10.83
N LEU A 161 -2.12 7.32 -9.94
CA LEU A 161 -1.65 6.51 -8.81
C LEU A 161 -0.91 5.23 -9.27
N LYS A 162 -1.43 4.55 -10.29
CA LYS A 162 -0.76 3.38 -10.88
C LYS A 162 0.57 3.79 -11.55
N ALA A 163 0.56 4.89 -12.29
CA ALA A 163 1.75 5.44 -12.93
C ALA A 163 2.82 5.81 -11.90
N SER A 164 2.47 6.43 -10.77
CA SER A 164 3.45 6.78 -9.73
C SER A 164 4.12 5.54 -9.13
N CYS A 165 3.39 4.43 -8.98
CA CYS A 165 3.99 3.17 -8.53
C CYS A 165 4.99 2.63 -9.57
N PHE A 166 4.65 2.71 -10.87
CA PHE A 166 5.56 2.31 -11.94
C PHE A 166 6.82 3.18 -11.98
N PHE A 167 6.67 4.51 -11.89
CA PHE A 167 7.79 5.45 -11.78
C PHE A 167 8.68 5.11 -10.59
N SER A 168 8.08 4.84 -9.43
CA SER A 168 8.79 4.44 -8.22
C SER A 168 9.61 3.16 -8.40
N ILE A 169 9.01 2.12 -8.99
CA ILE A 169 9.70 0.85 -9.28
C ILE A 169 10.86 1.08 -10.25
N PHE A 170 10.63 1.83 -11.33
CA PHE A 170 11.65 2.13 -12.33
C PHE A 170 12.86 2.85 -11.73
N PHE A 171 12.62 3.96 -11.01
CA PHE A 171 13.70 4.72 -10.37
C PHE A 171 14.34 3.94 -9.22
N GLY A 172 13.57 3.16 -8.47
CA GLY A 172 14.09 2.29 -7.43
C GLY A 172 15.09 1.26 -7.96
N ILE A 173 14.75 0.60 -9.09
CA ILE A 173 15.66 -0.33 -9.79
C ILE A 173 16.90 0.41 -10.31
N LEU A 174 16.71 1.58 -10.94
CA LEU A 174 17.80 2.39 -11.48
C LEU A 174 18.81 2.79 -10.39
N PHE A 175 18.34 3.31 -9.25
CA PHE A 175 19.20 3.68 -8.13
C PHE A 175 19.81 2.46 -7.44
N GLY A 176 19.03 1.38 -7.26
CA GLY A 176 19.55 0.13 -6.72
C GLY A 176 20.71 -0.41 -7.55
N PHE A 177 20.57 -0.44 -8.88
CA PHE A 177 21.63 -0.85 -9.80
C PHE A 177 22.84 0.08 -9.75
N TYR A 178 22.62 1.40 -9.69
CA TYR A 178 23.69 2.38 -9.51
C TYR A 178 24.53 2.10 -8.24
N PHE A 179 23.89 1.80 -7.11
CA PHE A 179 24.60 1.47 -5.87
C PHE A 179 25.34 0.12 -5.94
N ILE A 180 24.80 -0.87 -6.66
CA ILE A 180 25.50 -2.14 -6.93
C ILE A 180 26.81 -1.88 -7.70
N LEU A 181 26.78 -1.06 -8.76
CA LEU A 181 27.99 -0.71 -9.53
C LEU A 181 29.05 0.00 -8.69
N ARG A 182 28.63 0.70 -7.64
CA ARG A 182 29.50 1.38 -6.67
C ARG A 182 29.97 0.49 -5.51
N GLN A 183 29.54 -0.78 -5.49
CA GLN A 183 29.79 -1.73 -4.39
C GLN A 183 29.15 -1.30 -3.04
N GLU A 184 28.14 -0.43 -3.10
CA GLU A 184 27.41 0.08 -1.93
C GLU A 184 26.21 -0.83 -1.62
N PHE A 185 26.48 -2.08 -1.24
CA PHE A 185 25.46 -3.12 -1.11
C PHE A 185 24.36 -2.80 -0.09
N LEU A 186 24.68 -2.05 0.97
CA LEU A 186 23.69 -1.62 1.96
C LEU A 186 22.66 -0.65 1.37
N LEU A 187 23.11 0.31 0.56
CA LEU A 187 22.18 1.24 -0.10
C LEU A 187 21.38 0.52 -1.19
N ALA A 188 22.03 -0.37 -1.94
CA ALA A 188 21.35 -1.20 -2.93
C ALA A 188 20.21 -2.03 -2.32
N SER A 189 20.42 -2.62 -1.13
CA SER A 189 19.39 -3.42 -0.45
C SER A 189 18.21 -2.57 0.03
N ILE A 190 18.45 -1.35 0.52
CA ILE A 190 17.37 -0.40 0.89
C ILE A 190 16.51 -0.08 -0.34
N PHE A 191 17.12 0.21 -1.49
CA PHE A 191 16.36 0.45 -2.73
C PHE A 191 15.60 -0.79 -3.22
N ALA A 192 16.14 -2.00 -3.01
CA ALA A 192 15.41 -3.23 -3.30
C ALA A 192 14.14 -3.36 -2.42
N ILE A 193 14.21 -2.99 -1.14
CA ILE A 193 13.04 -2.94 -0.25
C ILE A 193 12.02 -1.91 -0.75
N PHE A 194 12.45 -0.71 -1.15
CA PHE A 194 11.56 0.32 -1.70
C PHE A 194 10.87 -0.11 -2.99
N VAL A 195 11.58 -0.82 -3.88
CA VAL A 195 10.97 -1.43 -5.08
C VAL A 195 9.90 -2.45 -4.69
N TYR A 196 10.18 -3.30 -3.71
CA TYR A 196 9.21 -4.28 -3.22
C TYR A 196 7.98 -3.61 -2.60
N GLU A 197 8.16 -2.57 -1.79
CA GLU A 197 7.04 -1.80 -1.21
C GLU A 197 6.21 -1.11 -2.31
N SER A 198 6.87 -0.52 -3.30
CA SER A 198 6.20 0.09 -4.46
C SER A 198 5.37 -0.92 -5.25
N TRP A 199 5.89 -2.14 -5.41
CA TRP A 199 5.17 -3.25 -6.02
C TRP A 199 3.95 -3.68 -5.19
N GLN A 200 4.09 -3.78 -3.87
CA GLN A 200 2.97 -4.09 -2.97
C GLN A 200 1.86 -3.03 -3.07
N ILE A 201 2.23 -1.74 -3.11
CA ILE A 201 1.28 -0.65 -3.33
C ILE A 201 0.61 -0.79 -4.70
N TYR A 202 1.38 -1.08 -5.77
CA TYR A 202 0.81 -1.31 -7.09
C TYR A 202 -0.20 -2.46 -7.09
N GLN A 203 0.11 -3.57 -6.43
CA GLN A 203 -0.78 -4.74 -6.36
C GLN A 203 -2.09 -4.44 -5.64
N SER A 204 -2.08 -3.57 -4.63
CA SER A 204 -3.32 -3.18 -3.92
C SER A 204 -4.18 -2.20 -4.72
N VAL A 205 -3.59 -1.43 -5.64
CA VAL A 205 -4.32 -0.40 -6.41
C VAL A 205 -4.59 -0.79 -7.86
N LYS A 206 -4.02 -1.87 -8.39
CA LYS A 206 -4.10 -2.23 -9.82
C LYS A 206 -5.53 -2.35 -10.36
N PHE A 207 -6.47 -2.81 -9.53
CA PHE A 207 -7.88 -2.98 -9.89
C PHE A 207 -8.78 -1.80 -9.51
N LEU A 208 -8.25 -0.80 -8.79
CA LEU A 208 -9.02 0.40 -8.45
C LEU A 208 -9.42 1.19 -9.70
N THR A 209 -10.64 1.71 -9.67
CA THR A 209 -11.17 2.73 -10.58
C THR A 209 -11.40 4.04 -9.84
N ASP A 210 -11.64 5.13 -10.57
CA ASP A 210 -11.85 6.44 -9.94
C ASP A 210 -13.11 6.44 -9.06
N GLU A 211 -14.14 5.71 -9.45
CA GLU A 211 -15.36 5.54 -8.67
C GLU A 211 -15.11 4.78 -7.34
N ASP A 212 -14.12 3.88 -7.29
CA ASP A 212 -13.75 3.19 -6.04
C ASP A 212 -13.16 4.17 -4.99
N THR A 213 -12.75 5.37 -5.40
CA THR A 213 -12.22 6.41 -4.50
C THR A 213 -13.30 7.31 -3.91
N ASP A 214 -14.56 7.13 -4.32
CA ASP A 214 -15.68 7.92 -3.82
C ASP A 214 -15.99 7.57 -2.35
N VAL A 215 -15.93 8.58 -1.48
CA VAL A 215 -16.11 8.43 -0.03
C VAL A 215 -17.54 8.04 0.33
N GLU A 216 -18.54 8.46 -0.43
CA GLU A 216 -19.94 8.09 -0.18
C GLU A 216 -20.19 6.63 -0.55
N LEU A 217 -19.67 6.17 -1.68
CA LEU A 217 -19.76 4.76 -2.09
C LEU A 217 -19.02 3.85 -1.11
N GLN A 218 -17.82 4.23 -0.66
CA GLN A 218 -17.10 3.46 0.37
C GLN A 218 -17.89 3.38 1.68
N ARG A 219 -18.50 4.49 2.13
CA ARG A 219 -19.35 4.49 3.33
C ARG A 219 -20.60 3.65 3.16
N LEU A 220 -21.20 3.68 1.97
CA LEU A 220 -22.36 2.88 1.64
C LEU A 220 -22.00 1.39 1.66
N MET A 221 -20.86 1.02 1.06
CA MET A 221 -20.31 -0.34 1.10
C MET A 221 -20.11 -0.83 2.55
N THR A 222 -19.45 -0.05 3.40
CA THR A 222 -19.26 -0.40 4.82
C THR A 222 -20.59 -0.53 5.59
N LYS A 223 -21.63 0.21 5.21
CA LYS A 223 -22.98 0.03 5.80
C LYS A 223 -23.59 -1.30 5.38
N GLY A 224 -23.39 -1.72 4.12
CA GLY A 224 -23.84 -3.02 3.60
C GLY A 224 -23.16 -4.17 4.33
N GLU A 225 -21.83 -4.12 4.46
CA GLU A 225 -21.05 -5.11 5.23
C GLU A 225 -21.55 -5.24 6.67
N LYS A 226 -21.78 -4.12 7.36
CA LYS A 226 -22.33 -4.14 8.71
C LYS A 226 -23.75 -4.71 8.81
N ALA A 227 -24.56 -4.55 7.77
CA ALA A 227 -25.89 -5.16 7.72
C ALA A 227 -25.77 -6.68 7.52
N PHE A 228 -24.89 -7.10 6.61
CA PHE A 228 -24.56 -8.50 6.35
C PHE A 228 -24.03 -9.21 7.62
N ASP A 229 -23.08 -8.61 8.33
CA ASP A 229 -22.52 -9.14 9.59
C ASP A 229 -23.60 -9.32 10.68
N LYS A 230 -24.61 -8.43 10.68
CA LYS A 230 -25.76 -8.51 11.59
C LYS A 230 -26.86 -9.46 11.12
N ARG A 231 -26.66 -10.14 9.97
CA ARG A 231 -27.65 -11.01 9.31
C ARG A 231 -28.93 -10.28 8.89
N ASP A 232 -28.85 -8.98 8.66
CA ASP A 232 -29.91 -8.18 8.06
C ASP A 232 -29.77 -8.22 6.54
N PHE A 233 -30.10 -9.38 5.96
CA PHE A 233 -29.82 -9.70 4.56
C PHE A 233 -30.63 -8.86 3.57
N GLU A 234 -31.89 -8.52 3.90
CA GLU A 234 -32.72 -7.63 3.07
C GLU A 234 -32.04 -6.28 2.86
N LYS A 235 -31.60 -5.67 3.96
CA LYS A 235 -30.90 -4.39 3.93
C LYS A 235 -29.53 -4.49 3.26
N ALA A 236 -28.80 -5.57 3.51
CA ALA A 236 -27.52 -5.81 2.85
C ALA A 236 -27.69 -5.94 1.33
N LYS A 237 -28.68 -6.70 0.87
CA LYS A 237 -29.02 -6.90 -0.54
C LYS A 237 -29.42 -5.59 -1.21
N GLU A 238 -30.25 -4.77 -0.55
CA GLU A 238 -30.60 -3.43 -1.04
C GLU A 238 -29.34 -2.56 -1.22
N ILE A 239 -28.50 -2.47 -0.20
CA ILE A 239 -27.29 -1.63 -0.23
C ILE A 239 -26.29 -2.11 -1.29
N PHE A 240 -25.99 -3.40 -1.34
CA PHE A 240 -25.04 -3.94 -2.31
C PHE A 240 -25.55 -3.82 -3.74
N SER A 241 -26.86 -3.98 -3.96
CA SER A 241 -27.47 -3.72 -5.28
C SER A 241 -27.30 -2.25 -5.67
N GLN A 242 -27.58 -1.31 -4.75
CA GLN A 242 -27.36 0.12 -5.00
C GLN A 242 -25.89 0.45 -5.33
N VAL A 243 -24.93 -0.14 -4.62
CA VAL A 243 -23.49 0.05 -4.91
C VAL A 243 -23.15 -0.54 -6.28
N ARG A 244 -23.59 -1.77 -6.54
CA ARG A 244 -23.33 -2.48 -7.79
C ARG A 244 -23.93 -1.75 -8.99
N ASP A 245 -25.16 -1.26 -8.91
CA ASP A 245 -25.86 -0.60 -10.02
C ASP A 245 -25.28 0.77 -10.37
N ARG A 246 -24.69 1.47 -9.39
CA ARG A 246 -23.97 2.72 -9.59
C ARG A 246 -22.60 2.52 -10.24
N LEU A 247 -22.08 1.29 -10.21
CA LEU A 247 -20.76 0.94 -10.71
C LEU A 247 -20.88 -0.03 -11.90
N LYS A 248 -19.82 -0.14 -12.70
CA LYS A 248 -19.79 -1.11 -13.82
C LYS A 248 -18.63 -2.11 -13.71
N LYS A 249 -17.64 -1.77 -12.91
CA LYS A 249 -16.36 -2.47 -12.70
C LYS A 249 -15.66 -1.80 -11.52
N GLY A 250 -14.56 -2.39 -11.07
CA GLY A 250 -13.78 -1.87 -9.94
C GLY A 250 -14.00 -2.69 -8.68
N VAL A 251 -13.20 -2.38 -7.66
CA VAL A 251 -13.11 -3.17 -6.44
C VAL A 251 -14.45 -3.18 -5.70
N LEU A 252 -15.11 -2.02 -5.57
CA LEU A 252 -16.40 -1.93 -4.89
C LEU A 252 -17.50 -2.68 -5.65
N TYR A 253 -17.49 -2.63 -6.99
CA TYR A 253 -18.41 -3.41 -7.82
C TYR A 253 -18.23 -4.91 -7.60
N ASN A 254 -16.97 -5.38 -7.64
CA ASN A 254 -16.64 -6.79 -7.49
C ASN A 254 -17.01 -7.30 -6.10
N GLN A 255 -16.76 -6.50 -5.06
CA GLN A 255 -17.07 -6.85 -3.69
C GLN A 255 -18.59 -6.87 -3.42
N ALA A 256 -19.33 -5.85 -3.89
CA ALA A 256 -20.79 -5.84 -3.77
C ALA A 256 -21.43 -7.02 -4.53
N THR A 257 -20.93 -7.31 -5.74
CA THR A 257 -21.38 -8.45 -6.54
C THR A 257 -21.11 -9.79 -5.85
N TYR A 258 -19.95 -9.94 -5.19
CA TYR A 258 -19.62 -11.13 -4.42
C TYR A 258 -20.58 -11.35 -3.24
N PHE A 259 -20.89 -10.30 -2.46
CA PHE A 259 -21.84 -10.43 -1.34
C PHE A 259 -23.25 -10.77 -1.80
N LEU A 260 -23.71 -10.17 -2.90
CA LEU A 260 -25.00 -10.54 -3.50
C LEU A 260 -25.02 -12.01 -3.91
N ALA A 261 -23.94 -12.49 -4.52
CA ALA A 261 -23.82 -13.89 -4.92
C ALA A 261 -23.76 -14.83 -3.71
N GLU A 262 -23.11 -14.41 -2.62
CA GLU A 262 -23.07 -15.17 -1.38
C GLU A 262 -24.47 -15.36 -0.78
N MET A 263 -25.27 -14.30 -0.76
CA MET A 263 -26.67 -14.38 -0.29
C MET A 263 -27.51 -15.26 -1.22
N ALA A 264 -27.42 -15.08 -2.54
CA ALA A 264 -28.11 -15.92 -3.51
C ALA A 264 -27.73 -17.40 -3.37
N PHE A 265 -26.45 -17.70 -3.08
CA PHE A 265 -25.98 -19.05 -2.84
C PHE A 265 -26.58 -19.66 -1.56
N GLN A 266 -26.68 -18.87 -0.48
CA GLN A 266 -27.32 -19.30 0.77
C GLN A 266 -28.82 -19.56 0.61
N GLU A 267 -29.49 -18.82 -0.28
CA GLU A 267 -30.89 -19.00 -0.65
C GLU A 267 -31.11 -20.15 -1.65
N ASN A 268 -30.04 -20.86 -2.06
CA ASN A 268 -30.07 -21.92 -3.05
C ASN A 268 -30.65 -21.46 -4.41
N LEU A 269 -30.20 -20.27 -4.86
CA LEU A 269 -30.54 -19.67 -6.15
C LEU A 269 -29.34 -19.81 -7.12
N PRO A 270 -29.16 -20.96 -7.79
CA PRO A 270 -27.97 -21.23 -8.59
C PRO A 270 -27.87 -20.35 -9.84
N GLU A 271 -28.99 -20.03 -10.49
CA GLU A 271 -29.00 -19.13 -11.66
C GLU A 271 -28.52 -17.72 -11.30
N GLU A 272 -29.04 -17.16 -10.21
CA GLU A 272 -28.65 -15.83 -9.72
C GLU A 272 -27.17 -15.84 -9.30
N THR A 273 -26.76 -16.82 -8.50
CA THR A 273 -25.36 -16.98 -8.05
C THR A 273 -24.40 -17.05 -9.24
N PHE A 274 -24.70 -17.90 -10.22
CA PHE A 274 -23.88 -18.04 -11.43
C PHE A 274 -23.79 -16.72 -12.20
N SER A 275 -24.94 -16.06 -12.41
CA SER A 275 -25.01 -14.80 -13.16
C SER A 275 -24.20 -13.67 -12.50
N LEU A 276 -24.20 -13.62 -11.16
CA LEU A 276 -23.46 -12.62 -10.38
C LEU A 276 -21.97 -12.89 -10.38
N LEU A 277 -21.54 -14.14 -10.19
CA LEU A 277 -20.12 -14.50 -10.09
C LEU A 277 -19.42 -14.54 -11.44
N LYS A 278 -20.12 -14.88 -12.54
CA LYS A 278 -19.54 -14.97 -13.89
C LYS A 278 -18.74 -13.73 -14.33
N PRO A 279 -19.26 -12.48 -14.24
CA PRO A 279 -18.50 -11.30 -14.66
C PRO A 279 -17.24 -11.05 -13.84
N ILE A 280 -17.18 -11.55 -12.60
CA ILE A 280 -16.08 -11.31 -11.66
C ILE A 280 -15.21 -12.55 -11.43
N PHE A 281 -15.39 -13.63 -12.22
CA PHE A 281 -14.74 -14.92 -12.02
C PHE A 281 -13.21 -14.86 -11.84
N ARG A 282 -12.54 -13.95 -12.57
CA ARG A 282 -11.08 -13.78 -12.52
C ARG A 282 -10.58 -13.22 -11.19
N GLU A 283 -11.45 -12.56 -10.44
CA GLU A 283 -11.13 -11.89 -9.18
C GLU A 283 -11.61 -12.66 -7.94
N LEU A 284 -12.27 -13.80 -8.14
CA LEU A 284 -12.77 -14.62 -7.05
C LEU A 284 -11.62 -15.25 -6.25
N ASN A 285 -11.79 -15.22 -4.93
CA ASN A 285 -11.02 -16.04 -4.02
C ASN A 285 -11.45 -17.51 -4.13
N PHE A 286 -10.78 -18.39 -3.38
CA PHE A 286 -11.08 -19.83 -3.37
C PHE A 286 -12.56 -20.13 -3.16
N GLU A 287 -13.17 -19.55 -2.12
CA GLU A 287 -14.58 -19.75 -1.77
C GLU A 287 -15.54 -19.27 -2.88
N GLY A 288 -15.23 -18.14 -3.51
CA GLY A 288 -15.98 -17.64 -4.66
C GLY A 288 -15.91 -18.58 -5.86
N ILE A 289 -14.73 -19.14 -6.16
CA ILE A 289 -14.57 -20.12 -7.25
C ILE A 289 -15.38 -21.39 -6.95
N TYR A 290 -15.38 -21.84 -5.69
CA TYR A 290 -16.19 -22.98 -5.26
C TYR A 290 -17.69 -22.75 -5.47
N ARG A 291 -18.21 -21.62 -4.98
CA ARG A 291 -19.63 -21.23 -5.17
C ARG A 291 -19.98 -21.10 -6.65
N PHE A 292 -19.10 -20.49 -7.44
CA PHE A 292 -19.26 -20.39 -8.89
C PHE A 292 -19.32 -21.77 -9.56
N HIS A 293 -18.43 -22.69 -9.18
CA HIS A 293 -18.41 -24.06 -9.70
C HIS A 293 -19.71 -24.80 -9.39
N ARG A 294 -20.16 -24.75 -8.12
CA ARG A 294 -21.42 -25.35 -7.69
C ARG A 294 -22.62 -24.82 -8.48
N ALA A 295 -22.72 -23.49 -8.60
CA ALA A 295 -23.78 -22.85 -9.36
C ALA A 295 -23.71 -23.20 -10.87
N ALA A 296 -22.51 -23.30 -11.44
CA ALA A 296 -22.31 -23.70 -12.84
C ALA A 296 -22.73 -25.17 -13.09
N MET A 297 -22.46 -26.08 -12.16
CA MET A 297 -22.91 -27.48 -12.24
C MET A 297 -24.44 -27.57 -12.21
N GLU A 298 -25.09 -26.84 -11.31
CA GLU A 298 -26.55 -26.86 -11.15
C GLU A 298 -27.28 -26.19 -12.34
N THR A 299 -26.69 -25.14 -12.90
CA THR A 299 -27.21 -24.46 -14.11
C THR A 299 -26.79 -25.12 -15.42
N LYS A 300 -26.02 -26.23 -15.36
CA LYS A 300 -25.51 -26.96 -16.54
C LYS A 300 -24.64 -26.09 -17.45
N ALA A 301 -23.98 -25.08 -16.90
CA ALA A 301 -22.97 -24.28 -17.60
C ALA A 301 -21.64 -25.05 -17.66
N TRP A 302 -21.62 -26.14 -18.44
CA TRP A 302 -20.56 -27.16 -18.40
C TRP A 302 -19.15 -26.62 -18.67
N LYS A 303 -19.04 -25.65 -19.58
CA LYS A 303 -17.75 -25.01 -19.90
C LYS A 303 -17.19 -24.27 -18.70
N GLU A 304 -18.02 -23.44 -18.06
CA GLU A 304 -17.66 -22.70 -16.86
C GLU A 304 -17.41 -23.63 -15.67
N ALA A 305 -18.23 -24.66 -15.52
CA ALA A 305 -18.09 -25.66 -14.46
C ALA A 305 -16.74 -26.40 -14.56
N LEU A 306 -16.37 -26.86 -15.76
CA LEU A 306 -15.10 -27.52 -16.01
C LEU A 306 -13.92 -26.55 -15.79
N GLN A 307 -14.04 -25.30 -16.22
CA GLN A 307 -13.01 -24.28 -16.03
C GLN A 307 -12.75 -24.00 -14.54
N SER A 308 -13.81 -23.76 -13.77
CA SER A 308 -13.68 -23.48 -12.34
C SER A 308 -13.26 -24.71 -11.55
N GLY A 309 -13.76 -25.89 -11.91
CA GLY A 309 -13.42 -27.14 -11.25
C GLY A 309 -11.98 -27.58 -11.50
N THR A 310 -11.43 -27.32 -12.69
CA THR A 310 -9.99 -27.53 -12.95
C THR A 310 -9.14 -26.62 -12.06
N LYS A 311 -9.50 -25.36 -11.91
CA LYS A 311 -8.79 -24.41 -11.05
C LYS A 311 -8.88 -24.78 -9.57
N LEU A 312 -10.02 -25.29 -9.10
CA LEU A 312 -10.19 -25.80 -7.74
C LEU A 312 -9.35 -27.05 -7.50
N TRP A 313 -9.18 -27.91 -8.52
CA TRP A 313 -8.40 -29.14 -8.41
C TRP A 313 -6.93 -28.86 -8.13
N GLU A 314 -6.35 -27.82 -8.74
CA GLU A 314 -4.97 -27.41 -8.47
C GLU A 314 -4.72 -27.00 -7.00
N ILE A 315 -5.78 -26.58 -6.30
CA ILE A 315 -5.70 -26.06 -4.92
C ILE A 315 -6.11 -27.13 -3.90
N THR A 316 -7.26 -27.77 -4.13
CA THR A 316 -7.86 -28.79 -3.25
C THR A 316 -8.44 -29.93 -4.09
N PRO A 317 -7.60 -30.89 -4.52
CA PRO A 317 -8.08 -32.10 -5.19
C PRO A 317 -9.09 -32.85 -4.32
N SER A 318 -10.20 -33.26 -4.89
CA SER A 318 -11.16 -34.12 -4.19
C SER A 318 -11.91 -35.03 -5.16
N ARG A 319 -12.29 -36.21 -4.67
CA ARG A 319 -13.05 -37.18 -5.45
C ARG A 319 -14.33 -36.60 -6.04
N GLN A 320 -15.04 -35.76 -5.27
CA GLN A 320 -16.26 -35.12 -5.74
C GLN A 320 -15.97 -34.17 -6.91
N LEU A 321 -14.93 -33.35 -6.80
CA LEU A 321 -14.55 -32.40 -7.84
C LEU A 321 -14.09 -33.09 -9.12
N ALA A 322 -13.38 -34.22 -9.01
CA ALA A 322 -13.03 -35.03 -10.17
C ALA A 322 -14.28 -35.59 -10.88
N LYS A 323 -15.28 -36.05 -10.12
CA LYS A 323 -16.56 -36.48 -10.70
C LYS A 323 -17.31 -35.32 -11.36
N ASP A 324 -17.36 -34.16 -10.72
CA ASP A 324 -18.02 -32.98 -11.28
C ASP A 324 -17.35 -32.54 -12.59
N ASN A 325 -16.01 -32.54 -12.65
CA ASN A 325 -15.24 -32.28 -13.85
C ASN A 325 -15.45 -33.34 -14.95
N GLN A 326 -15.53 -34.61 -14.58
CA GLN A 326 -15.86 -35.69 -15.51
C GLN A 326 -17.22 -35.44 -16.17
N VAL A 327 -18.26 -35.22 -15.36
CA VAL A 327 -19.63 -34.96 -15.86
C VAL A 327 -19.65 -33.75 -16.79
N ALA A 328 -18.96 -32.67 -16.42
CA ALA A 328 -18.87 -31.48 -17.26
C ALA A 328 -18.12 -31.74 -18.59
N ALA A 329 -17.05 -32.54 -18.57
CA ALA A 329 -16.30 -32.91 -19.77
C ALA A 329 -17.11 -33.82 -20.72
N GLU A 330 -17.83 -34.81 -20.18
CA GLU A 330 -18.73 -35.67 -20.94
C GLU A 330 -19.84 -34.85 -21.62
N ALA A 331 -20.44 -33.91 -20.89
CA ALA A 331 -21.48 -33.04 -21.42
C ALA A 331 -20.98 -32.08 -22.52
N LEU A 332 -19.67 -31.81 -22.58
CA LEU A 332 -19.02 -31.04 -23.64
C LEU A 332 -18.52 -31.91 -24.81
N GLY A 333 -18.61 -33.24 -24.69
CA GLY A 333 -18.11 -34.19 -25.69
C GLY A 333 -16.59 -34.37 -25.68
N ASP A 334 -15.89 -33.98 -24.61
CA ASP A 334 -14.44 -34.18 -24.47
C ASP A 334 -14.15 -35.51 -23.76
N GLU A 335 -14.17 -36.60 -24.53
CA GLU A 335 -13.91 -37.96 -24.01
C GLU A 335 -12.52 -38.13 -23.40
N THR A 336 -11.53 -37.35 -23.85
CA THR A 336 -10.15 -37.45 -23.36
C THR A 336 -10.06 -36.85 -21.96
N ALA A 337 -10.62 -35.65 -21.77
CA ALA A 337 -10.71 -35.03 -20.46
C ALA A 337 -11.57 -35.86 -19.50
N ALA A 338 -12.72 -36.37 -19.97
CA ALA A 338 -13.61 -37.20 -19.15
C ALA A 338 -12.90 -38.44 -18.57
N LYS A 339 -12.20 -39.23 -19.40
CA LYS A 339 -11.41 -40.39 -18.93
C LYS A 339 -10.29 -40.00 -17.96
N GLY A 340 -9.67 -38.83 -18.18
CA GLY A 340 -8.65 -38.29 -17.27
C GLY A 340 -9.23 -38.02 -15.87
N TRP A 341 -10.39 -37.36 -15.81
CA TRP A 341 -11.08 -37.05 -14.57
C TRP A 341 -11.69 -38.29 -13.89
N GLU A 342 -12.21 -39.25 -14.66
CA GLU A 342 -12.69 -40.53 -14.14
C GLU A 342 -11.57 -41.29 -13.41
N LYS A 343 -10.38 -41.34 -14.02
CA LYS A 343 -9.21 -41.95 -13.38
C LYS A 343 -8.82 -41.21 -12.10
N ALA A 344 -8.84 -39.89 -12.12
CA ALA A 344 -8.55 -39.07 -10.93
C ALA A 344 -9.60 -39.23 -9.82
N ALA A 345 -10.85 -39.55 -10.14
CA ALA A 345 -11.92 -39.81 -9.17
C ALA A 345 -11.83 -41.21 -8.52
N ASN A 346 -11.07 -42.12 -9.12
CA ASN A 346 -10.90 -43.51 -8.67
C ASN A 346 -9.51 -43.79 -8.07
N ALA A 347 -8.58 -42.84 -8.20
CA ALA A 347 -7.32 -42.80 -7.45
C ALA A 347 -7.56 -42.25 -6.04
#